data_AF-A0A527ZY38-F1
#
_entry.id   AF-A0A527ZY38-F1
#
_cell.length_a   1.000
_cell.length_b   1.000
_cell.length_c   1.000
_cell.angle_alpha   90.00
_cell.angle_beta   90.00
_cell.angle_gamma   90.00
#
_symmetry.space_group_name_H-M   'P 1'
#
loop_
_entity.id
_entity.type
_entity.pdbx_description
1 polymer ?
#
loop_
_entity_poly.entity_id
_entity_poly.type
_entity_poly.pdbx_seq_one_letter_code
_entity_poly.pdbx_strand_id
1 'polypeptide(L)'
;MASQEILREEPSRGSFINDPKIRGIFFQAVVVIVLVALVWWIAQNVIANLTRLRIASGFGFLNSRAGFDISESAIAYSSDSTYGRAILVGFLNTVIVAVAGIITATLIGFIIGIGRLSHNWLIRKICTVYVEVFRNIPPLLVIFFWYSGVLAVLPPPRESINLPFSSFLNQRGFYFPRAVWGDGSWLILVA
;
A
#
# COMPACT_ATOMS: atom_id res chain seq x y z
N MET A 1 71.96 -43.12 19.39
CA MET A 1 71.11 -43.08 20.61
C MET A 1 70.84 -41.62 20.90
N ALA A 2 69.63 -41.07 20.97
CA ALA A 2 68.27 -41.50 20.67
C ALA A 2 67.51 -40.20 20.33
N SER A 3 66.66 -40.23 19.30
CA SER A 3 65.89 -39.07 18.84
C SER A 3 64.83 -38.72 19.90
N GLN A 4 64.77 -37.48 20.37
CA GLN A 4 63.65 -37.03 21.19
C GLN A 4 62.42 -36.87 20.29
N GLU A 5 61.45 -37.76 20.47
CA GLU A 5 60.12 -37.61 19.89
C GLU A 5 59.39 -36.44 20.55
N ILE A 6 59.18 -35.39 19.76
CA ILE A 6 58.23 -34.32 20.08
C ILE A 6 56.84 -34.95 20.00
N LEU A 7 56.26 -35.27 21.16
CA LEU A 7 54.86 -35.67 21.27
C LEU A 7 54.00 -34.49 20.79
N ARG A 8 53.51 -34.58 19.54
CA ARG A 8 52.45 -33.72 19.05
C ARG A 8 51.18 -34.08 19.82
N GLU A 9 50.73 -33.21 20.72
CA GLU A 9 49.37 -33.27 21.23
C GLU A 9 48.41 -33.08 20.05
N GLU A 10 47.73 -34.16 19.65
CA GLU A 10 46.62 -34.05 18.71
C GLU A 10 45.51 -33.23 19.37
N PRO A 11 44.96 -32.20 18.70
CA PRO A 11 43.87 -31.42 19.27
C PRO A 11 42.70 -32.37 19.52
N SER A 12 42.30 -32.51 20.79
CA SER A 12 41.18 -33.37 21.16
C SER A 12 39.99 -32.98 20.29
N ARG A 13 39.51 -33.92 19.47
CA ARG A 13 38.31 -33.76 18.65
C ARG A 13 37.15 -33.57 19.60
N GLY A 14 36.86 -32.32 19.96
CA GLY A 14 35.73 -31.95 20.79
C GLY A 14 34.48 -32.60 20.22
N SER A 15 33.83 -33.42 21.04
CA SER A 15 32.66 -34.21 20.66
C SER A 15 31.67 -33.37 19.85
N PHE A 16 31.28 -33.84 18.67
CA PHE A 16 30.27 -33.23 17.78
C PHE A 16 28.98 -32.85 18.52
N ILE A 17 28.69 -33.52 19.65
CA ILE A 17 27.50 -33.33 20.48
C ILE A 17 27.59 -32.07 21.37
N ASN A 18 28.80 -31.57 21.65
CA ASN A 18 29.01 -30.42 22.54
C ASN A 18 29.41 -29.14 21.80
N ASP A 19 29.44 -29.16 20.46
CA ASP A 19 29.69 -27.97 19.66
C ASP A 19 28.51 -26.99 19.78
N PRO A 20 28.71 -25.76 20.30
CA PRO A 20 27.65 -24.77 20.47
C PRO A 20 26.94 -24.42 19.16
N LYS A 21 27.59 -24.54 18.00
CA LYS A 21 26.97 -24.27 16.69
C LYS A 21 25.96 -25.36 16.31
N ILE A 22 26.31 -26.63 16.50
CA ILE A 22 25.45 -27.78 16.18
C ILE A 22 24.23 -27.79 17.10
N ARG A 23 24.43 -27.53 18.39
CA ARG A 23 23.34 -27.38 19.37
C ARG A 23 22.42 -26.20 19.04
N GLY A 24 22.97 -25.08 18.56
CA GLY A 24 22.20 -23.94 18.09
C GLY A 24 21.28 -24.27 16.91
N ILE A 25 21.81 -24.94 15.88
CA ILE A 25 21.03 -25.38 14.72
C ILE A 25 19.95 -26.37 15.13
N PHE A 26 20.25 -27.31 16.03
CA PHE A 26 19.28 -28.26 16.56
C PHE A 26 18.11 -27.56 17.24
N PHE A 27 18.37 -26.65 18.20
CA PHE A 27 17.30 -25.92 18.87
C PHE A 27 16.50 -25.01 17.91
N GLN A 28 17.16 -24.37 16.94
CA GLN A 28 16.46 -23.58 15.92
C GLN A 28 15.53 -24.46 15.07
N ALA A 29 15.96 -25.65 14.66
CA ALA A 29 15.13 -26.60 13.93
C ALA A 29 13.94 -27.06 14.78
N VAL A 30 14.18 -27.39 16.06
CA VAL A 30 13.11 -27.77 17.01
C VAL A 30 12.09 -26.63 17.16
N VAL A 31 12.53 -25.39 17.33
CA VAL A 31 11.65 -24.23 17.45
C VAL A 31 10.83 -24.03 16.17
N VAL A 32 11.44 -24.13 14.99
CA VAL A 32 10.73 -24.02 13.71
C VAL A 32 9.68 -25.13 13.58
N ILE A 33 10.01 -26.37 13.92
CA ILE A 33 9.07 -27.50 13.89
C ILE A 33 7.89 -27.25 14.83
N VAL A 34 8.16 -26.84 16.08
CA VAL A 34 7.12 -26.54 17.06
C VAL A 34 6.23 -25.38 16.57
N LEU A 35 6.83 -24.34 16.00
CA LEU A 35 6.09 -23.19 15.47
C LEU A 35 5.20 -23.58 14.29
N VAL A 36 5.71 -24.36 13.34
CA VAL A 36 4.92 -24.87 12.21
C VAL A 36 3.79 -25.77 12.70
N ALA A 37 4.05 -26.67 13.64
CA ALA A 37 3.04 -27.53 14.22
C ALA A 37 1.95 -26.73 14.95
N LEU A 38 2.33 -25.70 15.69
CA LEU A 38 1.40 -24.80 16.39
C LEU A 38 0.53 -24.02 15.40
N VAL A 39 1.14 -23.42 14.37
CA VAL A 39 0.39 -22.70 13.31
C VAL A 39 -0.56 -23.65 12.58
N TRP A 40 -0.10 -24.86 12.24
CA TRP A 40 -0.93 -25.88 11.61
C TRP A 40 -2.11 -26.29 12.49
N TRP A 41 -1.88 -26.50 13.78
CA TRP A 41 -2.93 -26.82 14.75
C TRP A 41 -3.96 -25.69 14.87
N ILE A 42 -3.52 -24.43 14.96
CA ILE A 42 -4.43 -23.27 15.00
C ILE A 42 -5.25 -23.18 13.71
N ALA A 43 -4.61 -23.29 12.54
CA ALA A 43 -5.29 -23.21 11.26
C ALA A 43 -6.38 -24.28 11.12
N GLN A 44 -6.06 -25.53 11.48
CA GLN A 44 -7.03 -26.63 11.46
C GLN A 44 -8.19 -26.39 12.43
N ASN A 45 -7.92 -25.89 13.63
CA ASN A 45 -8.99 -25.53 14.59
C ASN A 45 -9.90 -24.43 14.03
N VAL A 46 -9.33 -23.38 13.43
CA VAL A 46 -10.12 -22.28 12.84
C VAL A 46 -10.97 -22.81 11.68
N ILE A 47 -10.39 -23.57 10.76
CA ILE A 47 -11.13 -24.13 9.62
C ILE A 47 -12.26 -25.02 10.11
N ALA A 48 -11.99 -25.94 11.04
CA ALA A 48 -13.02 -26.82 11.59
C ALA A 48 -14.17 -26.06 12.27
N ASN A 49 -13.87 -24.98 12.99
CA ASN A 49 -14.88 -24.12 13.61
C ASN A 49 -15.69 -23.32 12.56
N LEU A 50 -15.04 -22.76 11.54
CA LEU A 50 -15.72 -22.04 10.46
C LEU A 50 -16.64 -22.94 9.63
N THR A 51 -16.20 -24.17 9.33
CA THR A 51 -17.03 -25.16 8.63
C THR A 51 -18.25 -25.56 9.45
N ARG A 52 -18.12 -25.74 10.78
CA ARG A 52 -19.26 -25.99 11.68
C ARG A 52 -20.29 -24.85 11.65
N LEU A 53 -19.84 -23.61 11.49
CA LEU A 53 -20.68 -22.42 11.40
C LEU A 53 -21.24 -22.19 9.98
N ARG A 54 -20.96 -23.06 9.01
CA ARG A 54 -21.31 -22.89 7.57
C ARG A 54 -20.84 -21.55 6.99
N ILE A 55 -19.78 -20.97 7.55
CA ILE A 55 -19.15 -19.77 7.00
C ILE A 55 -18.26 -20.24 5.84
N ALA A 56 -18.39 -19.59 4.69
CA ALA A 56 -17.52 -19.81 3.55
C ALA A 56 -16.06 -19.59 4.00
N SER A 57 -15.29 -20.67 4.09
CA SER A 57 -13.91 -20.67 4.52
C SER A 57 -12.98 -20.79 3.31
N GLY A 58 -11.81 -20.14 3.37
CA GLY A 58 -10.82 -20.13 2.29
C GLY A 58 -10.97 -18.98 1.29
N PHE A 59 -10.30 -19.08 0.15
CA PHE A 59 -10.21 -18.02 -0.87
C PHE A 59 -11.28 -18.09 -1.97
N GLY A 60 -12.25 -19.01 -1.85
CA GLY A 60 -13.32 -19.17 -2.85
C GLY A 60 -14.16 -17.90 -3.06
N PHE A 61 -14.26 -17.04 -2.03
CA PHE A 61 -14.94 -15.75 -2.11
C PHE A 61 -14.35 -14.84 -3.19
N LEU A 62 -13.05 -14.96 -3.51
CA LEU A 62 -12.40 -14.15 -4.54
C LEU A 62 -13.02 -14.35 -5.93
N ASN A 63 -13.63 -15.52 -6.16
CA ASN A 63 -14.34 -15.84 -7.41
C ASN A 63 -15.85 -15.58 -7.31
N SER A 64 -16.38 -15.21 -6.14
CA SER A 64 -17.77 -14.82 -5.97
C SER A 64 -18.01 -13.40 -6.49
N ARG A 65 -19.24 -13.12 -6.97
CA ARG A 65 -19.67 -11.80 -7.44
C ARG A 65 -19.59 -10.78 -6.30
N ALA A 66 -18.96 -9.64 -6.56
CA ALA A 66 -18.76 -8.58 -5.58
C ALA A 66 -20.07 -7.85 -5.22
N GLY A 67 -20.92 -7.57 -6.21
CA GLY A 67 -22.26 -7.02 -6.00
C GLY A 67 -22.33 -5.54 -5.64
N PHE A 68 -21.22 -4.81 -5.76
CA PHE A 68 -21.16 -3.36 -5.58
C PHE A 68 -20.31 -2.71 -6.68
N ASP A 69 -20.63 -1.46 -6.99
CA ASP A 69 -19.86 -0.66 -7.95
C ASP A 69 -18.75 0.13 -7.25
N ILE A 70 -17.66 0.36 -7.98
CA ILE A 70 -16.54 1.20 -7.55
C ILE A 70 -16.55 2.45 -8.42
N SER A 71 -16.58 3.63 -7.80
CA SER A 71 -16.75 4.90 -8.53
C SER A 71 -15.62 5.25 -9.47
N GLU A 72 -14.38 4.90 -9.11
CA GLU A 72 -13.17 5.11 -9.90
C GLU A 72 -12.48 3.76 -10.12
N SER A 73 -12.11 3.42 -11.34
CA SER A 73 -11.51 2.13 -11.64
C SER A 73 -10.48 2.26 -12.77
N ALA A 74 -9.21 2.04 -12.44
CA ALA A 74 -8.12 2.06 -13.42
C ALA A 74 -8.23 0.95 -14.48
N ILE A 75 -8.91 -0.15 -14.15
CA ILE A 75 -9.21 -1.26 -15.05
C ILE A 75 -10.72 -1.49 -15.12
N ALA A 76 -11.22 -2.02 -16.23
CA ALA A 76 -12.64 -2.27 -16.42
C ALA A 76 -13.22 -3.09 -15.26
N TYR A 77 -14.25 -2.58 -14.59
CA TYR A 77 -14.89 -3.19 -13.43
C TYR A 77 -16.39 -2.89 -13.46
N SER A 78 -17.18 -3.85 -12.97
CA SER A 78 -18.62 -3.71 -12.76
C SER A 78 -19.04 -4.47 -11.51
N SER A 79 -20.23 -4.20 -10.98
CA SER A 79 -20.81 -4.98 -9.88
C SER A 79 -20.99 -6.48 -10.16
N ASP A 80 -20.95 -6.90 -11.43
CA ASP A 80 -20.91 -8.31 -11.85
C ASP A 80 -19.52 -8.97 -11.73
N SER A 81 -18.48 -8.18 -11.52
CA SER A 81 -17.12 -8.67 -11.36
C SER A 81 -16.93 -9.42 -10.04
N THR A 82 -15.86 -10.21 -9.97
CA THR A 82 -15.54 -10.99 -8.77
C THR A 82 -14.88 -10.14 -7.67
N TYR A 83 -14.94 -10.58 -6.41
CA TYR A 83 -14.24 -9.92 -5.31
C TYR A 83 -12.72 -9.82 -5.55
N GLY A 84 -12.10 -10.81 -6.18
CA GLY A 84 -10.68 -10.76 -6.54
C GLY A 84 -10.37 -9.60 -7.47
N ARG A 85 -11.26 -9.32 -8.43
CA ARG A 85 -11.12 -8.14 -9.30
C ARG A 85 -11.38 -6.84 -8.53
N ALA A 86 -12.35 -6.81 -7.62
CA ALA A 86 -12.62 -5.63 -6.78
C ALA A 86 -11.41 -5.26 -5.90
N ILE A 87 -10.76 -6.26 -5.29
CA ILE A 87 -9.53 -6.07 -4.49
C ILE A 87 -8.40 -5.54 -5.37
N LEU A 88 -8.22 -6.09 -6.58
CA LEU A 88 -7.21 -5.60 -7.52
C LEU A 88 -7.46 -4.14 -7.92
N VAL A 89 -8.71 -3.78 -8.22
CA VAL A 89 -9.09 -2.38 -8.52
C VAL A 89 -8.80 -1.48 -7.33
N GLY A 90 -9.21 -1.87 -6.12
CA GLY A 90 -8.95 -1.11 -4.90
C GLY A 90 -7.46 -0.91 -4.61
N PHE A 91 -6.66 -1.96 -4.83
CA PHE A 91 -5.21 -1.91 -4.73
C PHE A 91 -4.61 -0.92 -5.75
N LEU A 92 -4.98 -1.03 -7.02
CA LEU A 92 -4.51 -0.12 -8.07
C LEU A 92 -4.88 1.33 -7.77
N ASN A 93 -6.12 1.59 -7.32
CA ASN A 93 -6.54 2.93 -6.93
C ASN A 93 -5.71 3.47 -5.76
N THR A 94 -5.42 2.64 -4.75
CA THR A 94 -4.58 3.04 -3.62
C THR A 94 -3.17 3.38 -4.09
N VAL A 95 -2.59 2.59 -4.98
CA VAL A 95 -1.27 2.87 -5.57
C VAL A 95 -1.29 4.19 -6.34
N ILE A 96 -2.30 4.41 -7.19
CA ILE A 96 -2.44 5.64 -7.97
C ILE A 96 -2.54 6.86 -7.04
N VAL A 97 -3.43 6.80 -6.05
CA VAL A 97 -3.62 7.90 -5.08
C VAL A 97 -2.37 8.12 -4.25
N ALA A 98 -1.68 7.06 -3.82
CA ALA A 98 -0.44 7.16 -3.06
C ALA A 98 0.68 7.81 -3.88
N VAL A 99 0.88 7.40 -5.13
CA VAL A 99 1.90 7.99 -6.02
C VAL A 99 1.60 9.45 -6.29
N ALA A 100 0.37 9.77 -6.72
CA ALA A 100 -0.04 11.15 -6.97
C ALA A 100 0.07 12.03 -5.71
N GLY A 101 -0.34 11.47 -4.56
CA GLY A 101 -0.25 12.10 -3.25
C GLY A 101 1.20 12.37 -2.83
N ILE A 102 2.10 11.39 -2.97
CA ILE A 102 3.53 11.55 -2.65
C ILE A 102 4.17 12.63 -3.52
N ILE A 103 3.94 12.60 -4.83
CA ILE A 103 4.50 13.60 -5.76
C ILE A 103 4.02 15.00 -5.36
N THR A 104 2.70 15.17 -5.23
CA THR A 104 2.09 16.48 -4.92
C THR A 104 2.49 16.98 -3.53
N ALA A 105 2.46 16.11 -2.52
CA ALA A 105 2.86 16.45 -1.15
C ALA A 105 4.34 16.78 -1.05
N THR A 106 5.21 16.11 -1.82
CA THR A 106 6.63 16.41 -1.87
C THR A 106 6.87 17.78 -2.48
N LEU A 107 6.24 18.10 -3.61
CA LEU A 107 6.37 19.41 -4.25
C LEU A 107 5.89 20.55 -3.35
N ILE A 108 4.65 20.43 -2.83
CA ILE A 108 4.08 21.45 -1.93
C ILE A 108 4.88 21.53 -0.63
N GLY A 109 5.15 20.38 0.00
CA GLY A 109 5.89 20.30 1.25
C GLY A 109 7.30 20.87 1.14
N PHE A 110 7.98 20.66 0.02
CA PHE A 110 9.30 21.23 -0.26
C PHE A 110 9.25 22.76 -0.39
N ILE A 111 8.30 23.30 -1.18
CA ILE A 111 8.10 24.75 -1.34
C ILE A 111 7.80 25.41 0.02
N ILE A 112 6.86 24.84 0.78
CA ILE A 112 6.49 25.32 2.11
C ILE A 112 7.67 25.18 3.09
N GLY A 113 8.43 24.10 2.99
CA GLY A 113 9.63 23.84 3.79
C GLY A 113 10.69 24.92 3.61
N ILE A 114 11.00 25.27 2.36
CA ILE A 114 11.89 26.40 2.03
C ILE A 114 11.32 27.71 2.55
N GLY A 115 10.01 27.96 2.35
CA GLY A 115 9.34 29.17 2.80
C GLY A 115 9.47 29.41 4.31
N ARG A 116 9.50 28.35 5.14
CA ARG A 116 9.73 28.46 6.59
C ARG A 116 11.13 28.94 6.97
N LEU A 117 12.13 28.73 6.11
CA LEU A 117 13.51 29.20 6.30
C LEU A 117 13.73 30.60 5.73
N SER A 118 12.71 31.21 5.10
CA SER A 118 12.82 32.55 4.54
C SER A 118 13.16 33.60 5.60
N HIS A 119 14.06 34.52 5.24
CA HIS A 119 14.36 35.71 6.03
C HIS A 119 13.18 36.68 6.08
N ASN A 120 12.23 36.58 5.14
CA ASN A 120 11.01 37.37 5.16
C ASN A 120 10.06 36.83 6.23
N TRP A 121 9.82 37.65 7.26
CA TRP A 121 8.94 37.32 8.38
C TRP A 121 7.54 36.88 7.95
N LEU A 122 6.94 37.53 6.95
CA LEU A 122 5.58 37.24 6.50
C LEU A 122 5.49 35.85 5.87
N ILE A 123 6.40 35.52 4.95
CA ILE A 123 6.46 34.21 4.28
C ILE A 123 6.67 33.11 5.32
N ARG A 124 7.65 33.30 6.21
CA ARG A 124 7.93 32.35 7.29
C ARG A 124 6.70 32.11 8.17
N LYS A 125 5.95 33.17 8.53
CA LYS A 125 4.78 33.07 9.37
C LYS A 125 3.62 32.35 8.67
N ILE A 126 3.33 32.69 7.40
CA ILE A 126 2.30 32.02 6.60
C ILE A 126 2.60 30.52 6.46
N CYS A 127 3.84 30.16 6.11
CA CYS A 127 4.24 28.76 5.98
C CYS A 127 4.19 28.02 7.33
N THR A 128 4.50 28.69 8.44
CA THR A 128 4.39 28.10 9.79
C THR A 128 2.93 27.83 10.16
N VAL A 129 2.03 28.79 9.93
CA VAL A 129 0.59 28.63 10.16
C VAL A 129 0.03 27.49 9.31
N TYR A 130 0.38 27.44 8.00
CA TYR A 130 -0.03 26.34 7.13
C TYR A 130 0.37 24.97 7.72
N VAL A 131 1.64 24.79 8.10
CA VAL A 131 2.12 23.51 8.63
C VAL A 131 1.45 23.17 9.96
N GLU A 132 1.31 24.13 10.87
CA GLU A 132 0.67 23.89 12.17
C GLU A 132 -0.81 23.53 12.00
N VAL A 133 -1.55 24.22 11.14
CA VAL A 133 -2.97 23.94 10.90
C VAL A 133 -3.15 22.53 10.34
N PHE A 134 -2.48 22.20 9.23
CA PHE A 134 -2.68 20.90 8.57
C PHE A 134 -2.13 19.71 9.36
N ARG A 135 -1.14 19.91 10.25
CA ARG A 135 -0.64 18.85 11.13
C ARG A 135 -1.53 18.61 12.35
N ASN A 136 -2.33 19.58 12.76
CA ASN A 136 -3.18 19.48 13.95
C ASN A 136 -4.66 19.20 13.63
N ILE A 137 -5.11 19.41 12.39
CA ILE A 137 -6.47 19.05 11.97
C ILE A 137 -6.56 17.52 11.75
N PRO A 138 -7.59 16.84 12.31
CA PRO A 138 -7.86 15.44 12.00
C PRO A 138 -8.00 15.22 10.48
N PRO A 139 -7.25 14.28 9.87
CA PRO A 139 -7.34 14.04 8.42
C PRO A 139 -8.75 13.70 7.95
N LEU A 140 -9.54 13.01 8.78
CA LEU A 140 -10.93 12.68 8.49
C LEU A 140 -11.80 13.93 8.32
N LEU A 141 -11.56 14.98 9.12
CA LEU A 141 -12.27 16.26 9.00
C LEU A 141 -11.97 16.92 7.65
N VAL A 142 -10.70 16.90 7.23
CA VAL A 142 -10.30 17.43 5.92
C VAL A 142 -11.01 16.69 4.79
N ILE A 143 -11.00 15.36 4.82
CA ILE A 143 -11.67 14.53 3.81
C ILE A 143 -13.18 14.81 3.82
N PHE A 144 -13.80 14.87 4.99
CA PHE A 144 -15.23 15.17 5.13
C PHE A 144 -15.58 16.58 4.61
N PHE A 145 -14.77 17.59 4.91
CA PHE A 145 -14.95 18.95 4.40
C PHE A 145 -14.92 18.98 2.87
N TRP A 146 -13.95 18.30 2.25
CA TRP A 146 -13.88 18.25 0.78
C TRP A 146 -15.07 17.49 0.18
N TYR A 147 -15.49 16.38 0.78
CA TYR A 147 -16.63 15.61 0.29
C TYR A 147 -17.95 16.37 0.45
N SER A 148 -18.29 16.78 1.67
CA SER A 148 -19.60 17.37 1.99
C SER A 148 -19.67 18.88 1.78
N GLY A 149 -18.57 19.60 1.95
CA GLY A 149 -18.53 21.06 1.84
C GLY A 149 -18.18 21.56 0.44
N VAL A 150 -17.40 20.81 -0.33
CA VAL A 150 -16.96 21.21 -1.67
C VAL A 150 -17.63 20.36 -2.75
N LEU A 151 -17.42 19.06 -2.75
CA LEU A 151 -17.87 18.18 -3.82
C LEU A 151 -19.41 18.02 -3.83
N ALA A 152 -20.05 17.88 -2.68
CA ALA A 152 -21.51 17.71 -2.61
C ALA A 152 -22.31 18.93 -3.10
N VAL A 153 -21.69 20.11 -3.16
CA VAL A 153 -22.30 21.35 -3.68
C VAL A 153 -22.27 21.38 -5.22
N LEU A 154 -21.37 20.62 -5.85
CA LEU A 154 -21.31 20.51 -7.31
C LEU A 154 -22.54 19.76 -7.84
N PRO A 155 -22.89 19.92 -9.13
CA PRO A 155 -24.03 19.21 -9.71
C PRO A 155 -23.75 17.71 -9.87
N PRO A 156 -24.80 16.87 -9.91
CA PRO A 156 -24.65 15.44 -10.13
C PRO A 156 -23.99 15.16 -11.49
N PRO A 157 -23.36 13.99 -11.68
CA PRO A 157 -22.62 13.69 -12.92
C PRO A 157 -23.41 13.84 -14.22
N ARG A 158 -24.74 13.67 -14.18
CA ARG A 158 -25.63 13.86 -15.33
C ARG A 158 -25.79 15.32 -15.77
N GLU A 159 -25.55 16.25 -14.85
CA GLU A 159 -25.65 17.70 -15.05
C GLU A 159 -24.28 18.36 -14.88
N SER A 160 -23.22 17.66 -15.32
CA SER A 160 -21.84 18.12 -15.16
C SER A 160 -21.61 19.51 -15.77
N ILE A 161 -20.84 20.34 -15.09
CA ILE A 161 -20.41 21.63 -15.60
C ILE A 161 -19.37 21.39 -16.69
N ASN A 162 -19.66 21.87 -17.90
CA ASN A 162 -18.73 21.83 -19.02
C ASN A 162 -17.71 22.96 -18.88
N LEU A 163 -16.42 22.59 -18.84
CA LEU A 163 -15.30 23.51 -18.79
C LEU A 163 -14.55 23.51 -20.14
N PRO A 164 -13.67 24.50 -20.39
CA PRO A 164 -12.81 24.50 -21.57
C PRO A 164 -11.99 23.20 -21.70
N PHE A 165 -11.53 22.91 -22.91
CA PHE A 165 -10.74 21.70 -23.24
C PHE A 165 -11.48 20.38 -22.97
N SER A 166 -12.79 20.34 -23.20
CA SER A 166 -13.62 19.13 -23.01
C SER A 166 -13.48 18.54 -21.60
N SER A 167 -13.29 19.41 -20.61
CA SER A 167 -13.18 19.03 -19.20
C SER A 167 -14.53 19.13 -18.51
N PHE A 168 -14.75 18.34 -17.48
CA PHE A 168 -16.03 18.29 -16.77
C PHE A 168 -15.81 18.39 -15.27
N LEU A 169 -16.70 19.11 -14.57
CA LEU A 169 -16.68 19.24 -13.12
C LEU A 169 -18.05 18.85 -12.54
N ASN A 170 -18.06 17.91 -11.60
CA ASN A 170 -19.27 17.41 -10.93
C ASN A 170 -18.94 16.86 -9.53
N GLN A 171 -19.93 16.29 -8.85
CA GLN A 171 -19.78 15.70 -7.50
C GLN A 171 -18.72 14.60 -7.38
N ARG A 172 -18.36 13.93 -8.48
CA ARG A 172 -17.29 12.92 -8.49
C ARG A 172 -15.90 13.54 -8.68
N GLY A 173 -15.82 14.86 -8.85
CA GLY A 173 -14.60 15.62 -9.00
C GLY A 173 -14.42 16.19 -10.41
N PHE A 174 -13.15 16.34 -10.78
CA PHE A 174 -12.72 16.96 -12.03
C PHE A 174 -12.29 15.88 -13.03
N TYR A 175 -12.81 15.95 -14.25
CA TYR A 175 -12.47 15.04 -15.35
C TYR A 175 -11.79 15.79 -16.50
N PHE A 176 -10.68 15.23 -16.98
CA PHE A 176 -9.98 15.67 -18.19
C PHE A 176 -10.12 14.63 -19.31
N PRO A 177 -10.07 15.05 -20.58
CA PRO A 177 -10.01 14.11 -21.69
C PRO A 177 -8.75 13.25 -21.59
N ARG A 178 -8.91 11.93 -21.75
CA ARG A 178 -7.79 11.00 -21.79
C ARG A 178 -7.08 11.12 -23.13
N ALA A 179 -5.76 11.31 -23.13
CA ALA A 179 -4.96 11.19 -24.34
C ALA A 179 -5.05 9.76 -24.90
N VAL A 180 -5.52 9.63 -26.14
CA VAL A 180 -5.61 8.36 -26.85
C VAL A 180 -4.52 8.35 -27.92
N TRP A 181 -3.57 7.43 -27.79
CA TRP A 181 -2.52 7.20 -28.79
C TRP A 181 -3.10 6.33 -29.90
N GLY A 182 -3.13 6.85 -31.12
CA GLY A 182 -3.52 6.12 -32.32
C GLY A 182 -2.31 5.68 -33.14
N ASP A 183 -2.57 5.03 -34.27
CA ASP A 183 -1.52 4.68 -35.23
C ASP A 183 -0.83 5.95 -35.74
N GLY A 184 0.52 5.97 -35.67
CA GLY A 184 1.32 7.13 -36.07
C GLY A 184 1.51 8.21 -35.00
N SER A 185 0.90 8.10 -33.81
CA SER A 185 1.09 9.09 -32.72
C SER A 185 2.54 9.19 -32.21
N TRP A 186 3.42 8.25 -32.56
CA TRP A 186 4.85 8.32 -32.26
C TRP A 186 5.58 9.49 -32.97
N LEU A 187 5.05 9.97 -34.09
CA LEU A 187 5.61 11.09 -34.85
C LEU A 187 5.51 12.44 -34.10
N ILE A 188 4.63 12.55 -33.10
CA ILE A 188 4.45 13.75 -32.28
C ILE A 188 5.72 14.08 -31.47
N LEU A 189 6.55 13.09 -31.16
CA LEU A 189 7.81 13.30 -30.42
C LEU A 189 8.96 13.78 -31.32
N VAL A 190 8.81 13.66 -32.64
CA VAL A 190 9.86 13.96 -33.63
C VAL A 190 9.59 15.29 -34.36
N ALA A 191 8.34 15.76 -34.36
CA ALA A 191 7.92 17.05 -34.90
C ALA A 191 8.11 18.18 -33.88
#